data_AF-A0A636GFM4-F1
#
_entry.id   AF-A0A636GFM4-F1
#
_cell.length_a   1.000
_cell.length_b   1.000
_cell.length_c   1.000
_cell.angle_alpha   90.00
_cell.angle_beta   90.00
_cell.angle_gamma   90.00
#
_symmetry.space_group_name_H-M   'P 1'
#
loop_
_entity.id
_entity.type
_entity.pdbx_description
1 polymer ?
#
loop_
_entity_poly.entity_id
_entity_poly.type
_entity_poly.pdbx_seq_one_letter_code
_entity_poly.pdbx_strand_id
1 'polypeptide(L)' 'QDADVILFLYRDEVYHENTPERGVAELILSKQRQGPLGTVKARYEGEYTRFSEYHLGYGATTT' A
#
# COMPACT_ATOMS: atom_id res chain seq x y z
N GLN A 1 23.12 -0.63 -4.03
CA GLN A 1 22.55 0.02 -2.82
C GLN A 1 21.93 1.39 -3.17
N ASP A 2 21.48 1.58 -4.42
CA ASP A 2 21.41 2.89 -5.07
C ASP A 2 19.98 3.36 -5.40
N ALA A 3 18.98 2.84 -4.70
CA ALA A 3 17.62 3.36 -4.78
C ALA A 3 17.40 4.47 -3.74
N ASP A 4 16.80 5.59 -4.15
CA ASP A 4 16.38 6.67 -3.25
C ASP A 4 15.08 6.33 -2.51
N VAL A 5 14.18 5.64 -3.21
CA VAL A 5 12.91 5.13 -2.70
C VAL A 5 12.73 3.67 -3.14
N ILE A 6 12.29 2.81 -2.23
CA ILE A 6 11.86 1.44 -2.55
C ILE A 6 10.44 1.26 -2.03
N LEU A 7 9.55 0.93 -2.95
CA LEU A 7 8.16 0.64 -2.67
C LEU A 7 7.88 -0.84 -2.95
N PHE A 8 7.25 -1.51 -2.00
CA PHE A 8 6.65 -2.82 -2.21
C PHE A 8 5.14 -2.69 -2.31
N LEU A 9 4.56 -3.50 -3.19
CA LEU A 9 3.12 -3.58 -3.39
C LEU A 9 2.65 -4.96 -2.92
N TYR A 10 1.76 -4.97 -1.95
CA TYR A 10 1.15 -6.18 -1.44
C TYR A 10 -0.37 -6.11 -1.64
N ARG A 11 -0.96 -7.21 -2.12
CA ARG A 11 -2.41 -7.35 -2.31
C ARG A 11 -2.82 -8.67 -1.70
N ASP A 12 -3.50 -8.60 -0.58
CA ASP A 12 -3.89 -9.80 0.17
C ASP A 12 -4.83 -10.70 -0.65
N GLU A 13 -5.71 -10.09 -1.46
CA GLU A 13 -6.66 -10.81 -2.32
C GLU A 13 -6.02 -11.72 -3.37
N VAL A 14 -4.74 -11.52 -3.72
CA VAL A 14 -4.02 -12.36 -4.68
C VAL A 14 -3.58 -13.67 -4.04
N TYR A 15 -3.36 -13.68 -2.72
CA TYR A 15 -2.84 -14.82 -1.98
C TYR A 15 -3.91 -15.49 -1.09
N HIS A 16 -4.94 -14.73 -0.69
CA HIS A 16 -6.02 -15.17 0.19
C HIS A 16 -7.39 -14.86 -0.43
N GLU A 17 -8.03 -15.87 -1.01
CA GLU A 17 -9.31 -15.71 -1.73
C GLU A 17 -10.47 -15.22 -0.85
N ASN A 18 -10.42 -15.52 0.46
CA ASN A 18 -11.46 -15.16 1.44
C ASN A 18 -11.07 -13.95 2.32
N THR A 19 -10.14 -13.12 1.85
CA THR A 19 -9.72 -11.95 2.63
C THR A 19 -10.84 -10.91 2.79
N PRO A 20 -10.98 -10.29 3.96
CA PRO A 20 -11.85 -9.13 4.14
C PRO A 20 -11.29 -7.88 3.42
N GLU A 21 -10.02 -7.86 3.03
CA GLU A 21 -9.34 -6.71 2.41
C GLU A 21 -9.37 -6.77 0.87
N ARG A 22 -10.48 -7.25 0.30
CA ARG A 22 -10.65 -7.37 -1.14
C ARG A 22 -10.68 -5.99 -1.80
N GLY A 23 -9.95 -5.82 -2.89
CA GLY A 23 -9.76 -4.53 -3.57
C GLY A 23 -8.92 -3.53 -2.77
N VAL A 24 -8.12 -3.99 -1.81
CA VAL A 24 -7.13 -3.15 -1.09
C VAL A 24 -5.72 -3.58 -1.49
N ALA A 25 -4.87 -2.58 -1.74
CA ALA A 25 -3.45 -2.76 -1.93
C ALA A 25 -2.69 -2.00 -0.83
N GLU A 26 -1.71 -2.67 -0.22
CA GLU A 26 -0.78 -2.08 0.72
C GLU A 26 0.48 -1.63 -0.02
N LEU A 27 0.79 -0.34 0.13
CA LEU A 27 1.97 0.33 -0.42
C LEU A 27 2.97 0.51 0.73
N ILE A 28 4.01 -0.32 0.74
CA ILE A 28 4.99 -0.36 1.82
C ILE A 28 6.24 0.38 1.37
N LEU A 29 6.51 1.53 1.98
CA LEU A 29 7.76 2.26 1.78
C LEU A 29 8.83 1.65 2.66
N SER A 30 9.69 0.83 2.06
CA SER A 30 10.78 0.13 2.78
C SER A 30 12.08 0.94 2.80
N LYS A 31 12.25 1.86 1.86
CA LYS A 31 13.39 2.78 1.83
C LYS A 31 12.91 4.14 1.36
N GLN A 32 13.26 5.17 2.11
CA GLN A 32 13.11 6.57 1.72
C GLN A 32 14.26 7.36 2.34
N ARG A 33 15.10 7.99 1.52
CA ARG A 33 16.26 8.76 2.02
C ARG A 33 15.86 10.08 2.70
N GLN A 34 14.75 10.67 2.30
CA GLN A 34 14.29 11.98 2.76
C GLN A 34 12.87 11.91 3.32
N GLY A 35 12.68 11.12 4.38
CA GLY A 35 11.41 11.10 5.09
C GLY A 35 11.15 9.81 5.86
N PRO A 36 10.00 9.73 6.52
CA PRO A 36 9.59 8.56 7.27
C PRO A 36 9.25 7.40 6.34
N LEU A 37 9.50 6.19 6.83
CA LEU A 37 8.96 4.96 6.26
C LEU A 37 7.51 4.80 6.72
N GLY A 38 6.74 4.00 5.99
CA GLY A 38 5.36 3.72 6.36
C GLY A 38 4.64 2.83 5.36
N THR A 39 3.48 2.35 5.78
CA THR A 39 2.56 1.60 4.92
C THR A 39 1.31 2.42 4.69
N VAL A 40 0.92 2.56 3.43
CA VAL A 40 -0.30 3.24 3.02
C VAL A 40 -1.23 2.23 2.38
N LYS A 41 -2.51 2.23 2.76
CA LYS A 41 -3.53 1.43 2.10
C LYS A 41 -4.16 2.24 0.98
N ALA A 42 -4.29 1.65 -0.21
CA ALA A 42 -5.00 2.22 -1.34
C ALA A 42 -6.08 1.26 -1.82
N ARG A 43 -7.16 1.79 -2.39
CA ARG A 43 -8.15 0.98 -3.09
C ARG A 43 -7.57 0.59 -4.45
N TYR A 44 -7.63 -0.68 -4.79
CA TYR A 44 -7.20 -1.22 -6.09
C TYR A 44 -8.41 -1.65 -6.92
N GLU A 45 -8.57 -1.03 -8.08
CA GLU A 45 -9.60 -1.35 -9.07
C GLU A 45 -8.95 -2.17 -10.18
N GLY A 46 -8.98 -3.50 -10.03
CA GLY A 46 -8.27 -4.44 -10.91
C GLY A 46 -8.70 -4.38 -12.37
N GLU A 47 -9.97 -4.07 -12.64
CA GLU A 47 -10.51 -3.93 -13.99
C GLU A 47 -9.84 -2.79 -14.78
N TYR A 48 -9.35 -1.76 -14.08
CA TYR A 48 -8.72 -0.58 -14.68
C TYR A 48 -7.24 -0.46 -14.35
N THR A 49 -6.68 -1.40 -13.58
CA THR A 49 -5.33 -1.30 -13.00
C THR A 49 -5.11 0.06 -12.32
N ARG A 50 -6.11 0.51 -11.55
CA ARG A 50 -6.14 1.85 -10.96
C ARG A 50 -6.06 1.79 -9.44
N PHE A 51 -5.31 2.74 -8.87
CA PHE A 51 -5.27 2.97 -7.43
C PHE A 51 -6.04 4.25 -7.10
N SER A 52 -6.96 4.17 -6.16
CA SER A 52 -7.75 5.30 -5.66
C SER A 52 -7.59 5.43 -4.14
N GLU A 53 -7.91 6.61 -3.61
CA GLU A 53 -7.80 6.84 -2.17
C GLU A 53 -8.64 5.83 -1.39
N TYR A 54 -8.02 5.22 -0.38
CA TYR A 54 -8.71 4.40 0.58
C TYR A 54 -9.26 5.31 1.69
N HIS A 55 -10.57 5.53 1.71
CA HIS A 55 -11.23 6.53 2.56
C HIS A 55 -11.19 6.24 4.08
N LEU A 56 -10.51 5.18 4.52
CA LEU A 56 -10.15 5.02 5.94
C LEU A 56 -8.91 5.88 6.16
N GLY A 57 -9.17 7.15 6.54
CA GLY A 57 -8.25 8.29 6.44
C GLY A 57 -6.84 8.06 6.98
N TYR A 58 -5.95 9.00 6.65
CA TYR A 58 -4.56 9.11 7.10
C TYR A 58 -4.40 8.90 8.62
N GLY A 59 -4.48 7.64 9.05
CA GLY A 59 -4.12 7.17 10.36
C GLY A 59 -2.62 7.09 10.37
N ALA A 60 -2.00 8.24 10.62
CA ALA A 60 -0.61 8.31 11.03
C ALA A 60 -0.40 7.24 12.11
N THR A 61 0.21 6.12 11.72
CA THR A 61 0.73 5.14 12.67
C THR A 61 2.04 5.73 13.17
N THR A 62 1.94 6.80 13.96
CA THR A 62 3.06 7.38 14.70
C THR A 62 3.03 6.73 16.09
N THR A 63 3.93 5.77 16.31
CA THR A 63 4.49 5.52 17.64
C THR A 63 5.66 6.47 17.83
#